data_AF-A0A812P0D4-F1
#
_entry.id   AF-A0A812P0D4-F1
#
_cell.length_a   1.000
_cell.length_b   1.000
_cell.length_c   1.000
_cell.angle_alpha   90.00
_cell.angle_beta   90.00
_cell.angle_gamma   90.00
#
_symmetry.space_group_name_H-M   'P 1'
#
loop_
_entity.id
_entity.type
_entity.pdbx_description
1 polymer ?
#
loop_
_entity_poly.entity_id
_entity_poly.type
_entity_poly.pdbx_seq_one_letter_code
_entity_poly.pdbx_strand_id
1 'polypeptide(L)'
;MRVFVQLGDYWLQAYGFLTLVLQIGKAAKFDYPPGWSWTELSVLVLYFAVLQLHRVAGCFANRAQSALSTGCFLALTAVLVLVTGYFGALQVYVLQVEFATGIVSLSILGCQLVLGIFAGQRYSKRLLDVVLLCSCAALAVIALVSASILEATAQTLGAGQMQFSLAAGLTLALFGLLMALVAGCCLVREV
;
A
#
# COMPACT_ATOMS: atom_id res chain seq x y z
N MET A 1 3.26 11.59 -15.54
CA MET A 1 2.51 11.05 -14.37
C MET A 1 1.41 10.08 -14.78
N ARG A 2 0.42 10.48 -15.60
CA ARG A 2 -0.76 9.64 -15.94
C ARG A 2 -0.42 8.23 -16.45
N VAL A 3 0.53 8.14 -17.38
CA VAL A 3 1.00 6.85 -17.96
C VAL A 3 1.68 5.97 -16.91
N PHE A 4 2.48 6.55 -16.02
CA PHE A 4 3.20 5.80 -14.98
C PHE A 4 2.26 5.29 -13.89
N VAL A 5 1.29 6.11 -13.45
CA VAL A 5 0.29 5.67 -12.48
C VAL A 5 -0.54 4.52 -13.06
N GLN A 6 -0.99 4.63 -14.32
CA GLN A 6 -1.76 3.57 -14.97
C GLN A 6 -0.95 2.28 -15.18
N LEU A 7 0.29 2.38 -15.66
CA LEU A 7 1.17 1.21 -15.81
C LEU A 7 1.47 0.55 -14.46
N GLY A 8 1.71 1.35 -13.43
CA GLY A 8 1.88 0.86 -12.06
C GLY A 8 0.63 0.13 -11.56
N ASP A 9 -0.56 0.67 -11.79
CA ASP A 9 -1.82 0.03 -11.37
C ASP A 9 -2.08 -1.30 -12.10
N TYR A 10 -1.70 -1.42 -13.38
CA TYR A 10 -1.77 -2.69 -14.10
C TYR A 10 -0.80 -3.72 -13.53
N TRP A 11 0.42 -3.30 -13.21
CA TRP A 11 1.39 -4.17 -12.55
C TRP A 11 0.89 -4.64 -11.19
N LEU A 12 0.38 -3.74 -10.35
CA LEU A 12 -0.12 -4.07 -9.01
C LEU A 12 -1.31 -5.06 -9.08
N GLN A 13 -2.20 -4.89 -10.07
CA GLN A 13 -3.25 -5.88 -10.33
C GLN A 13 -2.67 -7.23 -10.74
N ALA A 14 -1.73 -7.24 -11.69
CA ALA A 14 -1.08 -8.48 -12.15
C ALA A 14 -0.34 -9.18 -11.00
N TYR A 15 0.35 -8.44 -10.15
CA TYR A 15 0.96 -8.94 -8.91
C TYR A 15 -0.09 -9.55 -7.99
N GLY A 16 -1.17 -8.84 -7.68
CA GLY A 16 -2.24 -9.37 -6.82
C GLY A 16 -2.84 -10.68 -7.36
N PHE A 17 -3.08 -10.76 -8.67
CA PHE A 17 -3.58 -11.99 -9.31
C PHE A 17 -2.55 -13.12 -9.30
N LEU A 18 -1.29 -12.83 -9.61
CA LEU A 18 -0.21 -13.81 -9.54
C LEU A 18 -0.11 -14.38 -8.13
N THR A 19 -0.11 -13.52 -7.12
CA THR A 19 -0.07 -13.91 -5.70
C THR A 19 -1.28 -14.74 -5.31
N LEU A 20 -2.48 -14.43 -5.81
CA LEU A 20 -3.68 -15.24 -5.59
C LEU A 20 -3.53 -16.66 -6.17
N VAL A 21 -3.05 -16.76 -7.41
CA VAL A 21 -2.84 -18.05 -8.09
C VAL A 21 -1.77 -18.86 -7.36
N LEU A 22 -0.67 -18.22 -6.96
CA LEU A 22 0.39 -18.86 -6.19
C LEU A 22 -0.13 -19.31 -4.82
N GLN A 23 -0.97 -18.52 -4.15
CA GLN A 23 -1.58 -18.91 -2.88
C GLN A 23 -2.43 -20.18 -2.99
N ILE A 24 -3.27 -20.27 -4.02
CA ILE A 24 -4.08 -21.46 -4.29
C ILE A 24 -3.17 -22.66 -4.57
N GLY A 25 -2.13 -22.47 -5.40
CA GLY A 25 -1.14 -23.51 -5.69
C GLY A 25 -0.37 -23.97 -4.45
N LYS A 26 -0.01 -23.05 -3.55
CA LYS A 26 0.67 -23.36 -2.29
C LYS A 26 -0.25 -24.15 -1.36
N ALA A 27 -1.49 -23.70 -1.19
CA ALA A 27 -2.47 -24.40 -0.36
C ALA A 27 -2.78 -25.83 -0.85
N ALA A 28 -2.64 -26.08 -2.16
CA ALA A 28 -2.83 -27.42 -2.73
C ALA A 28 -1.59 -28.33 -2.61
N LYS A 29 -0.38 -27.75 -2.49
CA LYS A 29 0.89 -28.50 -2.55
C LYS A 29 1.60 -28.65 -1.20
N PHE A 30 1.41 -27.68 -0.29
CA PHE A 30 2.12 -27.63 0.99
C PHE A 30 1.15 -27.73 2.16
N ASP A 31 1.60 -28.37 3.24
CA ASP A 31 0.83 -28.49 4.47
C ASP A 31 0.88 -27.20 5.27
N TYR A 32 -0.22 -26.44 5.23
CA TYR A 32 -0.36 -25.21 6.00
C TYR A 32 -0.69 -25.48 7.46
N PRO A 33 -0.06 -24.76 8.42
CA PRO A 33 -0.52 -24.77 9.80
C PRO A 33 -1.98 -24.28 9.88
N PRO A 34 -2.76 -24.76 10.86
CA PRO A 34 -4.19 -24.46 10.95
C PRO A 34 -4.44 -22.95 11.03
N GLY A 35 -5.33 -22.46 10.18
CA GLY A 35 -5.74 -21.05 10.12
C GLY A 35 -4.81 -20.11 9.34
N TRP A 36 -3.56 -20.51 9.02
CA TRP A 36 -2.62 -19.62 8.36
C TRP A 36 -2.97 -19.31 6.90
N SER A 37 -3.47 -20.30 6.16
CA SER A 37 -3.91 -20.11 4.77
C SER A 37 -5.06 -19.10 4.67
N TRP A 38 -5.98 -19.10 5.64
CA TRP A 38 -7.07 -18.13 5.72
C TRP A 38 -6.58 -16.73 6.06
N THR A 39 -5.58 -16.62 6.94
CA THR A 39 -4.94 -15.34 7.26
C THR A 39 -4.30 -14.73 6.01
N GLU A 40 -3.48 -15.49 5.27
CA GLU A 40 -2.88 -15.04 4.01
C GLU A 40 -3.96 -14.61 3.00
N LEU A 41 -5.03 -15.39 2.84
CA LEU A 41 -6.13 -15.05 1.94
C LEU A 41 -6.85 -13.76 2.37
N SER A 42 -7.10 -13.55 3.66
CA SER A 42 -7.77 -12.35 4.16
C SER A 42 -6.95 -11.07 3.93
N VAL A 43 -5.63 -11.14 4.07
CA VAL A 43 -4.73 -10.03 3.75
C VAL A 43 -4.76 -9.75 2.25
N LEU A 44 -4.84 -10.79 1.41
CA LEU A 44 -4.94 -10.63 -0.03
C LEU A 44 -6.29 -10.02 -0.47
N VAL A 45 -7.39 -10.36 0.20
CA VAL A 45 -8.69 -9.70 -0.01
C VAL A 45 -8.60 -8.22 0.36
N LEU A 46 -7.97 -7.91 1.50
CA LEU A 46 -7.72 -6.53 1.91
C LEU A 46 -6.87 -5.78 0.88
N TYR A 47 -5.83 -6.43 0.34
CA TYR A 47 -5.00 -5.88 -0.73
C TYR A 47 -5.85 -5.44 -1.93
N PHE A 48 -6.71 -6.32 -2.45
CA PHE A 48 -7.58 -5.97 -3.58
C PHE A 48 -8.55 -4.84 -3.24
N ALA A 49 -9.13 -4.83 -2.04
CA ALA A 49 -10.03 -3.77 -1.61
C ALA A 49 -9.33 -2.40 -1.59
N VAL A 50 -8.14 -2.33 -0.98
CA VAL A 50 -7.34 -1.10 -0.94
C VAL A 50 -6.88 -0.69 -2.34
N LEU A 51 -6.49 -1.65 -3.19
CA LEU A 51 -6.08 -1.38 -4.56
C LEU A 51 -7.20 -0.73 -5.39
N GLN A 52 -8.46 -1.17 -5.22
CA GLN A 52 -9.59 -0.54 -5.91
C GLN A 52 -9.80 0.90 -5.44
N LEU A 53 -9.75 1.15 -4.12
CA LEU A 53 -9.87 2.51 -3.57
C LEU A 53 -8.72 3.41 -4.07
N HIS A 54 -7.50 2.87 -4.07
CA HIS A 54 -6.30 3.56 -4.54
C HIS A 54 -6.42 3.95 -6.02
N ARG A 55 -6.90 3.05 -6.88
CA ARG A 55 -7.15 3.32 -8.31
C ARG A 55 -8.19 4.42 -8.51
N VAL A 56 -9.29 4.37 -7.76
CA VAL A 56 -10.34 5.42 -7.81
C VAL A 56 -9.74 6.77 -7.40
N ALA A 57 -9.04 6.83 -6.27
CA ALA A 57 -8.38 8.04 -5.80
C ALA A 57 -7.35 8.57 -6.81
N GLY A 58 -6.55 7.70 -7.44
CA GLY A 58 -5.59 8.08 -8.48
C GLY A 58 -6.24 8.63 -9.74
N CYS A 59 -7.40 8.08 -10.14
CA CYS A 59 -8.18 8.62 -11.25
C CYS A 59 -8.73 10.02 -10.93
N PHE A 60 -9.27 10.20 -9.72
CA PHE A 60 -9.74 11.50 -9.25
C PHE A 60 -8.60 12.51 -9.13
N ALA A 61 -7.46 12.14 -8.55
CA ALA A 61 -6.29 13.00 -8.43
C ALA A 61 -5.79 13.52 -9.79
N ASN A 62 -5.73 12.63 -10.78
CA ASN A 62 -5.34 12.99 -12.14
C ASN A 62 -6.34 13.91 -12.84
N ARG A 63 -7.65 13.81 -12.54
CA ARG A 63 -8.71 14.60 -13.18
C ARG A 63 -8.93 15.94 -12.49
N ALA A 64 -9.02 15.94 -11.17
CA ALA A 64 -9.33 17.10 -10.35
C ALA A 64 -8.15 18.06 -10.23
N GLN A 65 -6.91 17.60 -10.49
CA GLN A 65 -5.69 18.39 -10.32
C GLN A 65 -5.68 19.12 -8.96
N SER A 66 -6.05 18.41 -7.90
CA SER A 66 -6.17 18.97 -6.55
C SER A 66 -5.19 18.31 -5.59
N ALA A 67 -4.66 19.12 -4.67
CA ALA A 67 -3.75 18.62 -3.64
C ALA A 67 -4.44 17.64 -2.68
N LEU A 68 -5.73 17.86 -2.35
CA LEU A 68 -6.50 16.98 -1.46
C LEU A 68 -6.73 15.59 -2.04
N SER A 69 -7.10 15.50 -3.33
CA SER A 69 -7.27 14.20 -4.00
C SER A 69 -5.93 13.46 -4.12
N THR A 70 -4.84 14.19 -4.36
CA THR A 70 -3.48 13.65 -4.35
C THR A 70 -3.06 13.17 -2.94
N GLY A 71 -3.44 13.90 -1.89
CA GLY A 71 -3.24 13.49 -0.50
C GLY A 71 -3.97 12.18 -0.17
N CYS A 72 -5.22 12.03 -0.59
CA CYS A 72 -5.97 10.79 -0.45
C CYS A 72 -5.28 9.61 -1.18
N PHE A 73 -4.81 9.85 -2.41
CA PHE A 73 -4.02 8.87 -3.17
C PHE A 73 -2.73 8.46 -2.42
N LEU A 74 -1.98 9.41 -1.86
CA LEU A 74 -0.77 9.13 -1.09
C LEU A 74 -1.07 8.36 0.22
N ALA A 75 -2.15 8.71 0.91
CA ALA A 75 -2.59 8.01 2.11
C ALA A 75 -2.96 6.54 1.81
N LEU A 76 -3.69 6.29 0.73
CA LEU A 76 -3.99 4.92 0.27
C LEU A 76 -2.75 4.18 -0.23
N THR A 77 -1.78 4.90 -0.82
CA THR A 77 -0.48 4.32 -1.21
C THR A 77 0.25 3.80 0.03
N ALA A 78 0.23 4.53 1.15
CA ALA A 78 0.80 4.07 2.42
C ALA A 78 0.19 2.74 2.88
N VAL A 79 -1.15 2.64 2.85
CA VAL A 79 -1.87 1.42 3.23
C VAL A 79 -1.49 0.27 2.29
N LEU A 80 -1.45 0.51 0.99
CA LEU A 80 -1.14 -0.52 -0.01
C LEU A 80 0.31 -1.02 0.12
N VAL A 81 1.26 -0.13 0.41
CA VAL A 81 2.66 -0.48 0.71
C VAL A 81 2.75 -1.38 1.94
N LEU A 82 2.06 -1.02 3.03
CA LEU A 82 2.03 -1.84 4.24
C LEU A 82 1.42 -3.20 3.95
N VAL A 83 0.25 -3.27 3.32
CA VAL A 83 -0.38 -4.56 2.99
C VAL A 83 0.54 -5.41 2.10
N THR A 84 1.23 -4.80 1.13
CA THR A 84 2.16 -5.52 0.24
C THR A 84 3.37 -6.08 1.00
N GLY A 85 4.08 -5.25 1.78
CA GLY A 85 5.29 -5.69 2.50
C GLY A 85 4.98 -6.64 3.65
N TYR A 86 3.88 -6.38 4.38
CA TYR A 86 3.45 -7.24 5.49
C TYR A 86 2.91 -8.57 5.00
N PHE A 87 2.27 -8.62 3.83
CA PHE A 87 1.89 -9.88 3.22
C PHE A 87 3.12 -10.75 2.95
N GLY A 88 4.19 -10.20 2.35
CA GLY A 88 5.44 -10.95 2.13
C GLY A 88 6.06 -11.49 3.42
N ALA A 89 6.02 -10.73 4.50
CA ALA A 89 6.54 -11.15 5.79
C ALA A 89 5.66 -12.19 6.54
N LEU A 90 4.35 -12.21 6.26
CA LEU A 90 3.39 -13.14 6.87
C LEU A 90 3.32 -14.49 6.15
N GLN A 91 3.89 -14.62 4.95
CA GLN A 91 3.83 -15.85 4.19
C GLN A 91 4.60 -16.98 4.87
N VAL A 92 3.93 -18.12 5.09
CA VAL A 92 4.55 -19.34 5.64
C VAL A 92 5.55 -19.93 4.63
N TYR A 93 5.14 -19.96 3.36
CA TYR A 93 5.96 -20.43 2.25
C TYR A 93 6.16 -19.27 1.28
N VAL A 94 7.37 -18.73 1.25
CA VAL A 94 7.76 -17.64 0.35
C VAL A 94 8.44 -18.23 -0.89
N LEU A 95 7.80 -18.11 -2.05
CA LEU A 95 8.43 -18.45 -3.31
C LEU A 95 9.33 -17.29 -3.78
N GLN A 96 10.47 -17.60 -4.41
CA GLN A 96 11.39 -16.58 -4.94
C GLN A 96 10.70 -15.62 -5.93
N VAL A 97 9.71 -16.11 -6.68
CA VAL A 97 8.89 -15.29 -7.59
C VAL A 97 8.01 -14.29 -6.83
N GLU A 98 7.44 -14.69 -5.70
CA GLU A 98 6.62 -13.79 -4.85
C GLU A 98 7.49 -12.68 -4.25
N PHE A 99 8.66 -13.05 -3.74
CA PHE A 99 9.62 -12.08 -3.22
C PHE A 99 10.08 -11.08 -4.29
N ALA A 100 10.51 -11.56 -5.46
CA ALA A 100 10.94 -10.70 -6.55
C ALA A 100 9.82 -9.77 -7.03
N THR A 101 8.60 -10.28 -7.19
CA THR A 101 7.45 -9.48 -7.63
C THR A 101 6.95 -8.52 -6.55
N GLY A 102 7.11 -8.86 -5.27
CA GLY A 102 6.89 -7.97 -4.11
C GLY A 102 7.80 -6.75 -4.15
N ILE A 103 9.12 -6.96 -4.31
CA ILE A 103 10.11 -5.88 -4.42
C ILE A 103 9.79 -4.94 -5.59
N VAL A 104 9.46 -5.49 -6.76
CA VAL A 104 9.07 -4.68 -7.93
C VAL A 104 7.81 -3.87 -7.63
N SER A 105 6.83 -4.46 -6.95
CA SER A 105 5.59 -3.78 -6.55
C SER A 105 5.84 -2.64 -5.56
N LEU A 106 6.68 -2.85 -4.54
CA LEU A 106 7.09 -1.80 -3.61
C LEU A 106 7.87 -0.69 -4.31
N SER A 107 8.74 -1.03 -5.27
CA SER A 107 9.48 -0.05 -6.07
C SER A 107 8.55 0.84 -6.89
N ILE A 108 7.52 0.24 -7.51
CA ILE A 108 6.50 0.96 -8.27
C ILE A 108 5.70 1.88 -7.34
N LEU A 109 5.27 1.39 -6.18
CA LEU A 109 4.57 2.21 -5.18
C LEU A 109 5.44 3.37 -4.68
N GLY A 110 6.75 3.14 -4.48
CA GLY A 110 7.71 4.18 -4.14
C GLY A 110 7.84 5.25 -5.24
N CYS A 111 7.89 4.85 -6.50
CA CYS A 111 7.87 5.81 -7.61
C CYS A 111 6.54 6.58 -7.70
N GLN A 112 5.40 5.90 -7.50
CA GLN A 112 4.09 6.55 -7.47
C GLN A 112 3.99 7.58 -6.34
N LEU A 113 4.57 7.28 -5.18
CA LEU A 113 4.68 8.19 -4.03
C LEU A 113 5.46 9.45 -4.40
N VAL A 114 6.66 9.30 -4.96
CA VAL A 114 7.51 10.44 -5.36
C VAL A 114 6.76 11.32 -6.38
N LEU A 115 6.18 10.72 -7.41
CA LEU A 115 5.41 11.44 -8.41
C LEU A 115 4.16 12.12 -7.82
N GLY A 116 3.49 11.46 -6.87
CA GLY A 116 2.34 12.00 -6.16
C GLY A 116 2.69 13.24 -5.34
N ILE A 117 3.83 13.23 -4.64
CA ILE A 117 4.32 14.39 -3.89
C ILE A 117 4.57 15.58 -4.82
N PHE A 118 5.33 15.37 -5.90
CA PHE A 118 5.63 16.42 -6.87
C PHE A 118 4.37 17.00 -7.52
N ALA A 119 3.41 16.14 -7.86
CA ALA A 119 2.15 16.57 -8.42
C ALA A 119 1.30 17.34 -7.41
N GLY A 120 1.19 16.85 -6.18
CA GLY A 120 0.41 17.48 -5.12
C GLY A 120 0.91 18.89 -4.80
N GLN A 121 2.23 19.06 -4.69
CA GLN A 121 2.83 20.37 -4.40
C GLN A 121 2.48 21.44 -5.44
N ARG A 122 2.38 21.06 -6.72
CA ARG A 122 2.02 21.98 -7.80
C ARG A 122 0.58 22.52 -7.67
N TYR A 123 -0.30 21.77 -7.01
CA TYR A 123 -1.72 22.09 -6.90
C TYR A 123 -2.14 22.56 -5.50
N SER A 124 -1.20 22.64 -4.55
CA SER A 124 -1.47 23.17 -3.21
C SER A 124 -1.63 24.69 -3.25
N LYS A 125 -2.81 25.20 -2.90
CA LYS A 125 -3.08 26.65 -2.86
C LYS A 125 -3.27 27.17 -1.44
N ARG A 126 -3.76 26.32 -0.53
CA ARG A 126 -4.02 26.66 0.87
C ARG A 126 -3.00 26.00 1.79
N LEU A 127 -2.75 26.62 2.95
CA LEU A 127 -1.89 26.03 3.98
C LEU A 127 -2.40 24.65 4.42
N LEU A 128 -3.72 24.48 4.53
CA LEU A 128 -4.34 23.20 4.87
C LEU A 128 -4.00 22.10 3.86
N ASP A 129 -4.00 22.43 2.56
CA ASP A 129 -3.63 21.48 1.49
C ASP A 129 -2.19 21.03 1.63
N VAL A 130 -1.29 21.96 1.93
CA VAL A 130 0.14 21.70 2.13
C VAL A 130 0.35 20.80 3.34
N VAL A 131 -0.26 21.14 4.48
CA VAL A 131 -0.14 20.35 5.72
C VAL A 131 -0.65 18.93 5.48
N LEU A 132 -1.84 18.79 4.90
CA LEU A 132 -2.45 17.48 4.68
C LEU A 132 -1.65 16.64 3.67
N LEU A 133 -1.18 17.24 2.58
CA LEU A 133 -0.31 16.57 1.61
C LEU A 133 1.00 16.11 2.26
N CYS A 134 1.67 16.97 3.03
CA CYS A 134 2.90 16.65 3.73
C CYS A 134 2.70 15.53 4.76
N SER A 135 1.60 15.54 5.51
CA SER A 135 1.26 14.47 6.45
C SER A 135 1.03 13.13 5.74
N CYS A 136 0.28 13.13 4.62
CA CYS A 136 0.04 11.91 3.84
C CYS A 136 1.33 11.40 3.19
N ALA A 137 2.18 12.30 2.69
CA ALA A 137 3.48 11.98 2.13
C ALA A 137 4.43 11.37 3.18
N ALA A 138 4.55 12.01 4.34
CA ALA A 138 5.37 11.51 5.45
C ALA A 138 4.91 10.12 5.89
N LEU A 139 3.59 9.92 6.02
CA LEU A 139 3.02 8.63 6.35
C LEU A 139 3.38 7.55 5.31
N ALA A 140 3.26 7.87 4.03
CA ALA A 140 3.57 6.94 2.95
C ALA A 140 5.07 6.61 2.88
N VAL A 141 5.95 7.56 3.20
CA VAL A 141 7.39 7.32 3.31
C VAL A 141 7.70 6.43 4.52
N ILE A 142 7.11 6.70 5.68
CA ILE A 142 7.28 5.87 6.88
C ILE A 142 6.83 4.43 6.60
N ALA A 143 5.67 4.27 5.94
CA ALA A 143 5.14 2.98 5.52
C ALA A 143 6.09 2.23 4.56
N LEU A 144 6.68 2.93 3.58
CA LEU A 144 7.62 2.33 2.65
C LEU A 144 8.90 1.88 3.33
N VAL A 145 9.45 2.71 4.22
CA VAL A 145 10.65 2.38 4.98
C VAL A 145 10.38 1.21 5.92
N SER A 146 9.27 1.22 6.66
CA SER A 146 8.93 0.13 7.58
C SER A 146 8.68 -1.18 6.84
N ALA A 147 7.94 -1.16 5.73
CA ALA A 147 7.71 -2.33 4.89
C ALA A 147 9.03 -2.90 4.32
N SER A 148 9.91 -2.03 3.81
CA SER A 148 11.21 -2.45 3.26
C SER A 148 12.12 -3.06 4.34
N ILE A 149 12.15 -2.46 5.54
CA ILE A 149 12.92 -3.00 6.67
C ILE A 149 12.35 -4.36 7.09
N LEU A 150 11.02 -4.47 7.20
CA LEU A 150 10.36 -5.71 7.58
C LEU A 150 10.67 -6.82 6.59
N GLU A 151 10.54 -6.55 5.29
CA GLU A 151 10.85 -7.54 4.24
C GLU A 151 12.32 -7.97 4.27
N ALA A 152 13.25 -7.05 4.52
CA ALA A 152 14.68 -7.36 4.65
C ALA A 152 15.05 -8.14 5.93
N THR A 153 14.25 -8.04 7.00
CA THR A 153 14.56 -8.60 8.32
C THR A 153 13.61 -9.73 8.74
N ALA A 154 12.58 -10.04 7.94
CA ALA A 154 11.56 -11.03 8.26
C ALA A 154 12.13 -12.41 8.64
N GLN A 155 13.27 -12.79 8.06
CA GLN A 155 13.93 -14.08 8.32
C GLN A 155 14.76 -14.11 9.60
N THR A 156 15.10 -12.96 10.18
CA THR A 156 15.97 -12.85 11.37
C THR A 156 15.23 -12.39 12.63
N LEU A 157 14.01 -11.91 12.48
CA LEU A 157 13.18 -11.41 13.58
C LEU A 157 12.66 -12.56 14.46
N GLY A 158 12.77 -12.38 15.78
CA GLY A 158 12.09 -13.25 16.74
C GLY A 158 10.58 -13.03 16.75
N ALA A 159 9.81 -14.03 17.21
CA ALA A 159 8.34 -13.99 17.19
C ALA A 159 7.73 -12.73 17.86
N GLY A 160 8.29 -12.27 18.98
CA GLY A 160 7.81 -11.06 19.67
C GLY A 160 8.07 -9.76 18.88
N GLN A 161 9.20 -9.66 18.18
CA GLN A 161 9.53 -8.50 17.35
C GLN A 161 8.68 -8.48 16.08
N MET A 162 8.36 -9.66 15.53
CA MET A 162 7.43 -9.80 14.43
C MET A 162 6.03 -9.33 14.84
N GLN A 163 5.50 -9.78 15.98
CA GLN A 163 4.19 -9.32 16.49
C GLN A 163 4.13 -7.81 16.71
N PHE A 164 5.18 -7.21 17.27
CA PHE A 164 5.25 -5.76 17.44
C PHE A 164 5.23 -5.03 16.09
N SER A 165 6.01 -5.51 15.12
CA SER A 165 6.03 -4.94 13.78
C SER A 165 4.68 -5.03 13.09
N LEU A 166 3.97 -6.17 13.21
CA LEU A 166 2.60 -6.38 12.73
C LEU A 166 1.62 -5.38 13.35
N ALA A 167 1.66 -5.21 14.67
CA ALA A 167 0.80 -4.26 15.37
C ALA A 167 1.08 -2.80 14.92
N ALA A 168 2.35 -2.42 14.81
CA ALA A 168 2.75 -1.09 14.32
C ALA A 168 2.34 -0.85 12.86
N GLY A 169 2.42 -1.87 12.01
CA GLY A 169 1.95 -1.80 10.62
C GLY A 169 0.45 -1.60 10.55
N LEU A 170 -0.31 -2.33 11.37
CA LEU A 170 -1.77 -2.21 11.42
C LEU A 170 -2.21 -0.82 11.92
N THR A 171 -1.54 -0.27 12.93
CA THR A 171 -1.85 1.10 13.41
C THR A 171 -1.53 2.15 12.35
N LEU A 172 -0.40 2.02 11.64
CA LEU A 172 -0.06 2.89 10.51
C LEU A 172 -1.08 2.79 9.37
N ALA A 173 -1.55 1.58 9.05
CA ALA A 173 -2.56 1.35 8.02
C ALA A 173 -3.91 2.00 8.39
N LEU A 174 -4.35 1.83 9.64
CA LEU A 174 -5.57 2.48 10.14
C LEU A 174 -5.44 4.01 10.11
N PHE A 175 -4.28 4.54 10.48
CA PHE A 175 -4.01 5.97 10.40
C PHE A 175 -4.02 6.46 8.94
N GLY A 176 -3.50 5.67 7.99
CA GLY A 176 -3.59 5.96 6.56
C GLY A 176 -5.02 5.99 6.03
N LEU A 177 -5.85 5.04 6.43
CA LEU A 177 -7.28 5.03 6.08
C LEU A 177 -8.00 6.25 6.67
N LEU A 178 -7.69 6.62 7.92
CA LEU A 178 -8.25 7.82 8.54
C LEU A 178 -7.86 9.10 7.78
N MET A 179 -6.57 9.24 7.42
CA MET A 179 -6.09 10.38 6.64
C MET A 179 -6.73 10.44 5.25
N ALA A 180 -6.92 9.30 4.59
CA ALA A 180 -7.64 9.21 3.32
C ALA A 180 -9.10 9.67 3.45
N LEU A 181 -9.78 9.26 4.53
CA LEU A 181 -11.15 9.70 4.83
C LEU A 181 -11.22 11.20 5.11
N VAL A 182 -10.32 11.75 5.91
CA VAL A 182 -10.26 13.20 6.19
C VAL A 182 -10.05 13.98 4.90
N ALA A 183 -9.10 13.56 4.07
CA ALA A 183 -8.84 14.16 2.76
C ALA A 183 -10.07 14.12 1.84
N GLY A 184 -10.77 12.98 1.81
CA GLY A 184 -12.01 12.80 1.06
C GLY A 184 -13.14 13.72 1.55
N CYS A 185 -13.35 13.81 2.87
CA CYS A 185 -14.35 14.69 3.48
C CYS A 185 -14.06 16.17 3.20
N CYS A 186 -12.79 16.59 3.24
CA CYS A 186 -12.39 17.94 2.87
C CYS A 186 -12.70 18.23 1.40
N LEU A 187 -12.47 17.27 0.51
CA LEU A 187 -12.75 17.42 -0.91
C LEU A 187 -14.25 17.57 -1.21
N VAL A 188 -15.12 16.83 -0.52
CA VAL A 188 -16.58 16.97 -0.67
C VAL A 188 -17.09 18.34 -0.21
N ARG A 189 -16.45 18.97 0.78
CA ARG A 189 -16.84 20.33 1.24
C ARG A 189 -16.46 21.44 0.26
N GLU A 190 -15.55 21.18 -0.68
CA GLU A 190 -15.10 22.18 -1.66
C GLU A 190 -15.88 22.14 -2.99
N VAL A 191 -16.65 21.08 -3.24
CA VAL A 191 -17.54 20.93 -4.41
C VAL A 191 -18.92 21.47 -4.11
#